data_AF-A0A2N6FH86-F1
#
_entry.id   AF-A0A2N6FH86-F1
#
_cell.length_a   1.000
_cell.length_b   1.000
_cell.length_c   1.000
_cell.angle_alpha   90.00
_cell.angle_beta   90.00
_cell.angle_gamma   90.00
#
_symmetry.space_group_name_H-M   'P 1'
#
loop_
_entity.id
_entity.type
_entity.pdbx_description
1 polymer ?
#
loop_
_entity_poly.entity_id
_entity_poly.type
_entity_poly.pdbx_seq_one_letter_code
_entity_poly.pdbx_strand_id
1 'polypeptide(L)' 'MLKVKTFGEPLQPFKAHKELDELDERINRFITENNITKIVSVSDTTTTENGNTIGLVRVLVYES' A
#
# COMPACT_ATOMS: atom_id res chain seq x y z
N MET A 1 -5.52 15.81 12.56
CA MET A 1 -5.98 14.55 13.21
C MET A 1 -5.24 13.37 12.58
N LEU A 2 -4.91 12.31 13.33
CA LEU A 2 -4.32 11.10 12.74
C LEU A 2 -5.38 10.29 11.99
N LYS A 3 -5.07 9.90 10.76
CA LYS A 3 -5.90 9.05 9.90
C LYS A 3 -5.11 7.84 9.43
N VAL A 4 -5.84 6.78 9.09
CA VAL A 4 -5.29 5.52 8.57
C VAL A 4 -5.97 5.20 7.24
N LYS A 5 -5.17 4.83 6.24
CA LYS A 5 -5.65 4.32 4.95
C LYS A 5 -4.92 3.03 4.61
N THR A 6 -5.69 2.01 4.26
CA THR A 6 -5.16 0.70 3.86
C THR A 6 -5.32 0.50 2.36
N PHE A 7 -4.31 -0.09 1.74
CA PHE A 7 -4.24 -0.47 0.34
C PHE A 7 -3.94 -1.96 0.24
N GLY A 8 -4.59 -2.63 -0.71
CA GLY A 8 -4.31 -4.03 -1.05
C GLY A 8 -3.83 -4.15 -2.49
N GLU A 9 -2.89 -5.06 -2.71
CA GLU A 9 -2.39 -5.44 -4.03
C GLU A 9 -2.29 -6.97 -4.10
N PRO A 10 -3.01 -7.65 -5.01
CA PRO A 10 -2.73 -9.05 -5.30
C PRO A 10 -1.35 -9.17 -5.94
N LEU A 11 -0.59 -10.21 -5.58
CA LEU A 11 0.72 -10.48 -6.16
C LEU A 11 0.65 -11.75 -7.01
N GLN A 12 0.84 -11.61 -8.32
CA GLN A 12 0.88 -12.73 -9.25
C GLN A 12 2.33 -13.22 -9.45
N PRO A 13 2.52 -14.53 -9.70
CA PRO A 13 3.83 -15.07 -10.05
C PRO A 13 4.48 -14.28 -11.19
N PHE A 14 5.73 -13.86 -10.97
CA PHE A 14 6.54 -13.08 -11.91
C PHE A 14 6.00 -11.68 -12.28
N LYS A 15 5.02 -11.15 -11.55
CA LYS A 15 4.51 -9.79 -11.76
C LYS A 15 4.71 -8.84 -10.58
N ALA A 16 5.17 -9.37 -9.43
CA ALA A 16 5.27 -8.62 -8.19
C ALA A 16 5.94 -7.24 -8.32
N HIS A 17 7.04 -7.11 -9.08
CA HIS A 17 7.69 -5.82 -9.23
C HIS A 17 6.76 -4.75 -9.84
N LYS A 18 6.10 -5.08 -10.95
CA LYS A 18 5.14 -4.18 -11.60
C LYS A 18 3.94 -3.88 -10.70
N GLU A 19 3.41 -4.89 -10.01
CA GLU A 19 2.26 -4.73 -9.11
C GLU A 19 2.60 -3.83 -7.92
N LEU A 20 3.84 -3.90 -7.41
CA LEU A 20 4.32 -2.99 -6.36
C LEU A 20 4.50 -1.55 -6.87
N ASP A 21 4.99 -1.36 -8.10
CA ASP A 21 5.09 -0.03 -8.71
C ASP A 21 3.69 0.59 -8.90
N GLU A 22 2.71 -0.21 -9.37
CA GLU A 22 1.31 0.21 -9.51
C GLU A 22 0.66 0.54 -8.14
N LEU A 23 0.97 -0.21 -7.10
CA LEU A 23 0.57 0.10 -5.72
C LEU A 23 1.15 1.45 -5.27
N ASP A 24 2.44 1.70 -5.49
CA ASP A 24 3.11 2.95 -5.14
C ASP A 24 2.48 4.14 -5.87
N GLU A 25 2.22 4.01 -7.16
CA GLU A 25 1.54 5.06 -7.94
C GLU A 25 0.15 5.39 -7.38
N ARG A 26 -0.64 4.38 -7.01
CA ARG A 26 -1.98 4.59 -6.41
C ARG A 26 -1.90 5.30 -5.07
N ILE A 27 -0.91 4.96 -4.24
CA ILE A 27 -0.70 5.60 -2.94
C ILE A 27 -0.25 7.06 -3.11
N ASN A 28 0.71 7.31 -4.00
CA ASN A 28 1.19 8.66 -4.30
C ASN A 28 0.06 9.56 -4.81
N ARG A 29 -0.79 9.04 -5.72
CA ARG A 29 -1.97 9.74 -6.19
C ARG A 29 -2.92 10.10 -5.06
N PHE A 30 -3.20 9.15 -4.15
CA PHE A 30 -4.02 9.40 -2.97
C PHE A 30 -3.44 10.51 -2.08
N ILE A 31 -2.12 10.51 -1.83
CA ILE A 31 -1.43 11.54 -1.05
C ILE A 31 -1.62 12.91 -1.68
N THR A 32 -1.38 13.02 -2.99
CA THR A 32 -1.52 14.28 -3.73
C THR A 32 -2.96 14.78 -3.76
N GLU A 33 -3.92 13.94 -4.14
CA GLU A 33 -5.34 14.31 -4.25
C GLU A 33 -5.94 14.77 -2.92
N ASN A 34 -5.41 14.26 -1.79
CA ASN A 34 -5.88 14.62 -0.45
C ASN A 34 -5.02 15.69 0.23
N ASN A 35 -4.04 16.28 -0.48
CA ASN A 35 -3.10 17.28 0.07
C ASN A 35 -2.43 16.84 1.38
N ILE A 36 -2.07 15.55 1.48
CA ILE A 36 -1.45 14.99 2.67
C ILE A 36 0.00 15.45 2.72
N THR A 37 0.37 16.25 3.72
CA THR A 37 1.72 16.83 3.85
C THR A 37 2.59 16.11 4.86
N LYS A 38 2.01 15.27 5.73
CA LYS A 38 2.75 14.56 6.78
C LYS A 38 2.30 13.12 6.90
N ILE A 39 3.21 12.23 6.48
CA ILE A 39 3.12 10.79 6.68
C ILE A 39 3.81 10.47 8.00
N VAL A 40 3.11 9.75 8.86
CA VAL A 40 3.61 9.33 10.18
C VAL A 40 4.24 7.94 10.11
N SER A 41 3.63 7.03 9.34
CA SER A 41 4.13 5.67 9.19
C SER A 41 3.61 5.02 7.91
N VAL A 42 4.41 4.10 7.36
CA VAL A 42 4.04 3.16 6.30
C VAL A 42 4.42 1.77 6.81
N SER A 43 3.50 0.81 6.73
CA SER A 43 3.76 -0.56 7.16
C SER A 43 3.13 -1.56 6.20
N ASP A 44 3.84 -2.64 5.96
CA ASP A 44 3.48 -3.69 5.02
C ASP A 44 3.31 -5.03 5.71
N THR A 45 2.35 -5.81 5.22
CA THR A 45 2.23 -7.23 5.55
C THR A 45 1.77 -8.02 4.34
N THR A 46 2.33 -9.20 4.15
CA THR A 46 1.95 -10.11 3.07
C THR A 46 0.71 -10.91 3.44
N THR A 47 -0.19 -11.13 2.48
CA THR A 47 -1.23 -12.14 2.61
C THR A 47 -0.74 -13.47 2.05
N THR A 48 -1.16 -14.56 2.68
CA THR A 48 -0.72 -15.90 2.32
C THR A 48 -1.89 -16.83 2.03
N GLU A 49 -1.70 -17.72 1.07
CA GLU A 49 -2.61 -18.81 0.76
C GLU A 49 -1.79 -20.06 0.43
N ASN A 50 -2.08 -21.17 1.13
CA ASN A 50 -1.36 -22.45 0.98
C ASN A 50 0.17 -22.31 1.10
N GLY A 51 0.65 -21.43 1.98
CA GLY A 51 2.08 -21.16 2.18
C GLY A 51 2.73 -20.23 1.14
N ASN A 52 2.01 -19.83 0.11
CA ASN A 52 2.47 -18.86 -0.88
C ASN A 52 2.08 -17.45 -0.47
N THR A 53 2.96 -16.48 -0.74
CA THR A 53 2.58 -15.05 -0.70
C THR A 53 1.76 -14.73 -1.94
N ILE A 54 0.54 -14.23 -1.75
CA ILE A 54 -0.42 -13.96 -2.83
C ILE A 54 -0.87 -12.49 -2.90
N GLY A 55 -0.38 -11.66 -1.98
CA GLY A 55 -0.75 -10.26 -1.94
C GLY A 55 0.04 -9.48 -0.91
N LEU A 56 -0.09 -8.16 -0.99
CA LEU A 56 0.45 -7.20 -0.05
C LEU A 56 -0.68 -6.31 0.48
N VAL A 57 -0.68 -6.08 1.79
CA VAL A 57 -1.48 -5.06 2.44
C VAL A 57 -0.53 -3.99 2.96
N ARG A 58 -0.69 -2.76 2.47
CA ARG A 58 0.06 -1.58 2.92
C ARG A 58 -0.84 -0.63 3.68
N VAL A 59 -0.38 -0.20 4.85
CA VAL A 59 -1.09 0.73 5.73
C VAL A 59 -0.32 2.05 5.77
N LEU A 60 -1.00 3.13 5.44
CA LEU A 60 -0.51 4.51 5.53
C LEU A 60 -1.16 5.23 6.71
N VAL A 61 -0.34 5.71 7.64
CA VAL A 61 -0.78 6.59 8.74
C VAL A 61 -0.32 8.02 8.44
N TYR A 62 -1.25 8.98 8.46
CA TYR A 62 -0.98 10.36 8.07
C TYR A 62 -1.76 11.38 8.90
N GLU A 63 -1.33 12.63 8.86
CA GLU A 63 -2.06 13.76 9.44
C GLU A 63 -2.89 14.48 8.37
N SER A 64 -4.15 14.78 8.70
CA SER A 64 -5.04 15.66 7.93
C SER A 64 -5.58 16.79 8.76
#